data_AF-A0A7J2TKP0-F1
#
_entry.id   AF-A0A7J2TKP0-F1
#
_cell.length_a   1.000
_cell.length_b   1.000
_cell.length_c   1.000
_cell.angle_alpha   90.00
_cell.angle_beta   90.00
_cell.angle_gamma   90.00
#
_symmetry.space_group_name_H-M   'P 1'
#
loop_
_entity.id
_entity.type
_entity.pdbx_description
1 polymer ?
#
loop_
_entity_poly.entity_id
_entity_poly.type
_entity_poly.pdbx_seq_one_letter_code
_entity_poly.pdbx_strand_id
1 'polypeptide(L)'
;MLELDLDSTYSYYYIAKALSMCGERLDYRFKEYVFSVINSGRHVGTGDVYAEVSSEFDLTFMILELADLLNVKYDTSETEKWIFKFKNADGGFGARRHSNINSTYYALASLYLLKCNVKRLHDTKIFLRECEKPYGGFTVIPNSVTPYMEHTYYGLTALNLLGESCRFPSQTVDFILRCQNANGGFARSDSGISTFENTFQAISMLRKLGFL
;
A
#
# COMPACT_ATOMS: atom_id res chain seq x y z
N MET A 1 -12.41 -26.98 10.49
CA MET A 1 -13.09 -26.05 9.59
C MET A 1 -12.78 -24.66 10.12
N LEU A 2 -11.70 -24.04 9.63
CA LEU A 2 -11.31 -22.69 10.04
C LEU A 2 -12.25 -21.71 9.35
N GLU A 3 -13.16 -21.13 10.13
CA GLU A 3 -13.95 -19.97 9.72
C GLU A 3 -13.00 -18.86 9.25
N LEU A 4 -13.37 -18.25 8.12
CA LEU A 4 -12.75 -17.05 7.60
C LEU A 4 -13.05 -15.91 8.57
N ASP A 5 -12.03 -15.43 9.25
CA ASP A 5 -12.09 -14.16 9.95
C ASP A 5 -11.16 -13.20 9.20
N LEU A 6 -11.66 -12.06 8.74
CA LEU A 6 -10.80 -11.00 8.18
C LEU A 6 -9.73 -10.61 9.19
N ASP A 7 -10.10 -10.66 10.47
CA ASP A 7 -9.22 -10.47 11.61
C ASP A 7 -8.05 -11.45 11.57
N SER A 8 -8.18 -12.63 10.97
CA SER A 8 -7.08 -13.60 10.87
C SER A 8 -5.96 -13.12 9.94
N THR A 9 -6.23 -12.70 8.69
CA THR A 9 -5.16 -12.27 7.76
C THR A 9 -4.44 -11.05 8.31
N TYR A 10 -5.20 -10.07 8.80
CA TYR A 10 -4.67 -8.87 9.44
C TYR A 10 -3.82 -9.20 10.66
N SER A 11 -4.29 -10.10 11.54
CA SER A 11 -3.54 -10.54 12.72
C SER A 11 -2.25 -11.26 12.32
N TYR A 12 -2.31 -12.25 11.43
CA TYR A 12 -1.13 -12.97 10.95
C TYR A 12 -0.12 -12.00 10.31
N TYR A 13 -0.59 -11.05 9.51
CA TYR A 13 0.25 -10.03 8.88
C TYR A 13 0.96 -9.16 9.91
N TYR A 14 0.23 -8.48 10.79
CA TYR A 14 0.83 -7.54 11.73
C TYR A 14 1.64 -8.24 12.83
N ILE A 15 1.23 -9.42 13.29
CA ILE A 15 2.03 -10.22 14.24
C ILE A 15 3.34 -10.65 13.57
N ALA A 16 3.31 -11.14 12.33
CA ALA A 16 4.53 -11.53 11.62
C ALA A 16 5.50 -10.35 11.44
N LYS A 17 4.98 -9.18 11.05
CA LYS A 17 5.77 -7.95 10.90
C LYS A 17 6.38 -7.52 12.23
N ALA A 18 5.59 -7.52 13.30
CA ALA A 18 6.07 -7.15 14.64
C ALA A 18 7.15 -8.10 15.15
N LEU A 19 6.93 -9.41 15.08
CA LEU A 19 7.92 -10.43 15.46
C LEU A 19 9.20 -10.28 14.65
N SER A 20 9.08 -10.13 13.32
CA SER A 20 10.23 -9.95 12.45
C SER A 20 11.03 -8.68 12.78
N MET A 21 10.35 -7.56 13.12
CA MET A 21 11.00 -6.32 13.56
C MET A 21 11.69 -6.45 14.91
N CYS A 22 11.17 -7.30 15.80
CA CYS A 22 11.80 -7.64 17.08
C CYS A 22 12.95 -8.65 16.94
N GLY A 23 13.25 -9.15 15.74
CA GLY A 23 14.26 -10.19 15.52
C GLY A 23 13.81 -11.59 15.93
N GLU A 24 12.52 -11.78 16.18
CA GLU A 24 11.94 -13.07 16.55
C GLU A 24 11.71 -13.95 15.32
N ARG A 25 11.79 -15.27 15.53
CA ARG A 25 11.54 -16.24 14.45
C ARG A 25 10.04 -16.44 14.27
N LEU A 26 9.60 -16.40 13.02
CA LEU A 26 8.25 -16.81 12.64
C LEU A 26 8.17 -18.34 12.67
N ASP A 27 7.25 -18.86 13.48
CA ASP A 27 7.04 -20.30 13.57
C ASP A 27 6.34 -20.88 12.33
N TYR A 28 6.20 -22.21 12.31
CA TYR A 28 5.66 -22.94 11.15
C TYR A 28 4.20 -22.61 10.84
N ARG A 29 3.42 -22.10 11.81
CA ARG A 29 1.98 -21.81 11.64
C ARG A 29 1.75 -20.67 10.66
N PHE A 30 2.66 -19.71 10.59
CA PHE A 30 2.61 -18.64 9.58
C PHE A 30 2.70 -19.21 8.16
N LYS A 31 3.60 -20.18 7.95
CA LYS A 31 3.73 -20.84 6.63
C LYS A 31 2.49 -21.65 6.31
N GLU A 32 2.01 -22.46 7.25
CA GLU A 32 0.78 -23.24 7.07
C GLU A 32 -0.42 -22.36 6.73
N TYR A 33 -0.55 -21.21 7.42
CA TYR A 33 -1.60 -20.23 7.14
C TYR A 33 -1.50 -19.69 5.71
N VAL A 34 -0.33 -19.17 5.31
CA VAL A 34 -0.11 -18.64 3.96
C VAL A 34 -0.37 -19.71 2.89
N PHE A 35 0.14 -20.94 3.07
CA PHE A 35 -0.15 -22.06 2.17
C PHE A 35 -1.65 -22.36 2.08
N SER A 36 -2.36 -22.34 3.21
CA SER A 36 -3.81 -22.58 3.24
C SER A 36 -4.59 -21.52 2.46
N VAL A 37 -4.25 -20.24 2.65
CA VAL A 37 -4.91 -19.13 1.96
C VAL A 37 -4.68 -19.22 0.46
N ILE A 38 -3.41 -19.34 0.04
CA ILE A 38 -3.02 -19.45 -1.38
C ILE A 38 -3.70 -20.65 -2.06
N ASN A 39 -3.63 -21.84 -1.47
CA ASN A 39 -4.20 -23.06 -2.07
C ASN A 39 -5.72 -23.03 -2.14
N SER A 40 -6.37 -22.29 -1.25
CA SER A 40 -7.82 -22.12 -1.30
C SER A 40 -8.27 -21.12 -2.37
N GLY A 41 -7.33 -20.38 -3.00
CA GLY A 41 -7.61 -19.28 -3.91
C GLY A 41 -8.23 -18.06 -3.22
N ARG A 42 -8.47 -18.11 -1.91
CA ARG A 42 -9.09 -17.02 -1.14
C ARG A 42 -8.11 -15.87 -1.00
N HIS A 43 -8.57 -14.65 -1.25
CA HIS A 43 -7.81 -13.39 -1.22
C HIS A 43 -6.71 -13.22 -2.28
N VAL A 44 -6.39 -14.26 -3.04
CA VAL A 44 -5.46 -14.19 -4.17
C VAL A 44 -6.30 -14.21 -5.45
N GLY A 45 -6.79 -13.05 -5.86
CA GLY A 45 -7.61 -12.94 -7.06
C GLY A 45 -9.12 -13.08 -6.87
N THR A 46 -9.63 -13.01 -5.63
CA THR A 46 -11.07 -13.10 -5.31
C THR A 46 -11.69 -11.72 -5.15
N GLY A 47 -12.92 -11.56 -5.63
CA GLY A 47 -13.64 -10.29 -5.74
C GLY A 47 -14.33 -9.78 -4.47
N ASP A 48 -14.00 -10.29 -3.29
CA ASP A 48 -14.62 -9.85 -2.05
C ASP A 48 -13.97 -8.53 -1.60
N VAL A 49 -14.59 -7.43 -2.02
CA VAL A 49 -14.25 -6.08 -1.54
C VAL A 49 -15.04 -5.84 -0.25
N TYR A 50 -14.37 -5.99 0.89
CA TYR A 50 -14.96 -5.65 2.18
C TYR A 50 -15.10 -4.14 2.32
N ALA A 51 -16.13 -3.67 3.02
CA ALA A 51 -16.38 -2.23 3.18
C ALA A 51 -15.32 -1.51 4.02
N GLU A 52 -14.53 -2.26 4.80
CA GLU A 52 -13.56 -1.74 5.77
C GLU A 52 -12.13 -1.66 5.22
N VAL A 53 -11.85 -2.20 4.03
CA VAL A 53 -10.50 -2.18 3.45
C VAL A 53 -10.25 -0.94 2.62
N SER A 54 -9.01 -0.45 2.67
CA SER A 54 -8.58 0.76 1.98
C SER A 54 -8.44 0.56 0.46
N SER A 55 -8.29 -0.70 0.04
CA SER A 55 -8.31 -1.16 -1.34
C SER A 55 -8.83 -2.60 -1.46
N GLU A 56 -9.39 -2.92 -2.61
CA GLU A 56 -9.66 -4.29 -3.05
C GLU A 56 -8.43 -5.23 -3.04
N PHE A 57 -7.22 -4.66 -2.98
CA PHE A 57 -5.96 -5.40 -3.00
C PHE A 57 -5.32 -5.62 -1.64
N ASP A 58 -5.87 -5.06 -0.54
CA ASP A 58 -5.20 -5.04 0.77
C ASP A 58 -4.82 -6.45 1.25
N LEU A 59 -5.80 -7.37 1.24
CA LEU A 59 -5.60 -8.75 1.69
C LEU A 59 -4.68 -9.52 0.73
N THR A 60 -4.82 -9.30 -0.58
CA THR A 60 -3.89 -9.86 -1.56
C THR A 60 -2.47 -9.43 -1.21
N PHE A 61 -2.22 -8.12 -1.12
CA PHE A 61 -0.92 -7.55 -0.78
C PHE A 61 -0.34 -8.15 0.50
N MET A 62 -1.12 -8.22 1.58
CA MET A 62 -0.68 -8.81 2.85
C MET A 62 -0.23 -10.27 2.70
N ILE A 63 -0.99 -11.08 1.96
CA ILE A 63 -0.65 -12.48 1.71
C ILE A 63 0.59 -12.61 0.82
N LEU A 64 0.75 -11.78 -0.22
CA LEU A 64 1.95 -11.81 -1.06
C LEU A 64 3.19 -11.39 -0.26
N GLU A 65 3.09 -10.37 0.59
CA GLU A 65 4.21 -9.92 1.41
C GLU A 65 4.57 -10.94 2.49
N LEU A 66 3.58 -11.59 3.11
CA LEU A 66 3.82 -12.72 4.02
C LEU A 66 4.51 -13.88 3.31
N ALA A 67 4.06 -14.21 2.08
CA ALA A 67 4.67 -15.26 1.29
C ALA A 67 6.14 -14.95 0.96
N ASP A 68 6.46 -13.70 0.57
CA ASP A 68 7.83 -13.24 0.33
C ASP A 68 8.67 -13.30 1.62
N LEU A 69 8.16 -12.77 2.74
CA LEU A 69 8.81 -12.79 4.06
C LEU A 69 9.14 -14.23 4.53
N LEU A 70 8.24 -15.17 4.28
CA LEU A 70 8.36 -16.57 4.69
C LEU A 70 9.05 -17.47 3.65
N ASN A 71 9.42 -16.92 2.48
CA ASN A 71 9.95 -17.64 1.32
C ASN A 71 9.01 -18.77 0.84
N VAL A 72 7.71 -18.54 0.83
CA VAL A 72 6.68 -19.45 0.31
C VAL A 72 6.48 -19.18 -1.18
N LYS A 73 6.63 -20.21 -2.00
CA LYS A 73 6.43 -20.13 -3.46
C LYS A 73 4.98 -20.47 -3.82
N TYR A 74 4.44 -19.77 -4.81
CA TYR A 74 3.10 -19.99 -5.35
C TYR A 74 3.01 -19.54 -6.81
N ASP A 75 1.96 -19.98 -7.51
CA ASP A 75 1.67 -19.53 -8.87
C ASP A 75 1.08 -18.11 -8.84
N THR A 76 1.73 -17.20 -9.57
CA THR A 76 1.43 -15.77 -9.59
C THR A 76 0.52 -15.36 -10.76
N SER A 77 0.29 -16.25 -11.72
CA SER A 77 -0.26 -15.89 -13.04
C SER A 77 -1.71 -15.41 -12.97
N GLU A 78 -2.55 -16.05 -12.18
CA GLU A 78 -3.95 -15.64 -12.01
C GLU A 78 -4.09 -14.37 -11.16
N THR A 79 -3.21 -14.18 -10.17
CA THR A 79 -3.17 -12.95 -9.37
C THR A 79 -2.83 -11.75 -10.21
N GLU A 80 -1.80 -11.87 -11.07
CA GLU A 80 -1.38 -10.82 -11.99
C GLU A 80 -2.52 -10.42 -12.93
N LYS A 81 -3.15 -11.41 -13.60
CA LYS A 81 -4.29 -11.17 -14.48
C LYS A 81 -5.44 -10.50 -13.75
N TRP A 82 -5.71 -10.91 -12.51
CA TRP A 82 -6.77 -10.31 -11.72
C TRP A 82 -6.47 -8.84 -11.37
N ILE A 83 -5.25 -8.51 -10.91
CA ILE A 83 -4.87 -7.12 -10.62
C ILE A 83 -5.04 -6.24 -11.87
N PHE A 84 -4.60 -6.72 -13.04
CA PHE A 84 -4.73 -5.96 -14.29
C PHE A 84 -6.18 -5.73 -14.76
N LYS A 85 -7.17 -6.50 -14.30
CA LYS A 85 -8.60 -6.23 -14.60
C LYS A 85 -9.11 -4.92 -13.98
N PHE A 86 -8.44 -4.41 -12.96
CA PHE A 86 -8.77 -3.17 -12.27
C PHE A 86 -7.99 -1.97 -12.77
N LYS A 87 -7.07 -2.17 -13.72
CA LYS A 87 -6.38 -1.07 -14.40
C LYS A 87 -7.37 -0.35 -15.31
N ASN A 88 -7.49 0.95 -15.12
CA ASN A 88 -8.44 1.79 -15.86
C ASN A 88 -7.75 2.58 -16.98
N ALA A 89 -8.56 3.22 -17.83
CA ALA A 89 -8.09 3.97 -18.99
C ALA A 89 -7.21 5.18 -18.64
N ASP A 90 -7.32 5.71 -17.43
CA ASP A 90 -6.48 6.78 -16.90
C ASP A 90 -5.12 6.29 -16.37
N GLY A 91 -4.85 4.98 -16.43
CA GLY A 91 -3.62 4.35 -15.98
C GLY A 91 -3.61 3.97 -14.50
N GLY A 92 -4.54 4.49 -13.70
CA GLY A 92 -4.71 4.10 -12.30
C GLY A 92 -5.39 2.74 -12.13
N PHE A 93 -5.42 2.25 -10.89
CA PHE A 93 -6.15 1.04 -10.54
C PHE A 93 -7.31 1.37 -9.59
N GLY A 94 -8.42 0.66 -9.76
CA GLY A 94 -9.58 0.79 -8.89
C GLY A 94 -10.84 0.09 -9.42
N ALA A 95 -11.69 -0.38 -8.51
CA ALA A 95 -12.95 -1.04 -8.82
C ALA A 95 -13.93 -0.15 -9.59
N ARG A 96 -14.83 -0.76 -10.36
CA ARG A 96 -15.93 -0.09 -11.08
C ARG A 96 -15.48 1.10 -11.96
N ARG A 97 -14.26 1.05 -12.50
CA ARG A 97 -13.66 2.13 -13.32
C ARG A 97 -13.36 3.42 -12.56
N HIS A 98 -13.17 3.34 -11.25
CA HIS A 98 -12.82 4.47 -10.39
C HIS A 98 -11.41 4.28 -9.81
N SER A 99 -10.41 4.77 -10.54
CA SER A 99 -9.03 4.77 -10.06
C SER A 99 -8.86 5.64 -8.81
N ASN A 100 -8.04 5.18 -7.88
CA ASN A 100 -7.60 5.97 -6.73
C ASN A 100 -6.17 5.60 -6.34
N ILE A 101 -5.52 6.47 -5.55
CA ILE A 101 -4.11 6.31 -5.20
C ILE A 101 -3.84 5.10 -4.29
N ASN A 102 -4.79 4.72 -3.44
CA ASN A 102 -4.66 3.59 -2.52
C ASN A 102 -4.64 2.29 -3.34
N SER A 103 -5.66 2.07 -4.17
CA SER A 103 -5.75 0.89 -5.04
C SER A 103 -4.60 0.85 -6.05
N THR A 104 -4.16 2.00 -6.55
CA THR A 104 -2.98 2.08 -7.43
C THR A 104 -1.69 1.66 -6.71
N TYR A 105 -1.50 2.10 -5.46
CA TYR A 105 -0.36 1.68 -4.65
C TYR A 105 -0.37 0.17 -4.38
N TYR A 106 -1.48 -0.38 -3.87
CA TYR A 106 -1.53 -1.80 -3.53
C TYR A 106 -1.45 -2.70 -4.75
N ALA A 107 -1.99 -2.29 -5.91
CA ALA A 107 -1.79 -2.97 -7.18
C ALA A 107 -0.31 -3.01 -7.57
N LEU A 108 0.38 -1.86 -7.54
CA LEU A 108 1.80 -1.79 -7.87
C LEU A 108 2.69 -2.57 -6.91
N ALA A 109 2.42 -2.48 -5.60
CA ALA A 109 3.16 -3.20 -4.57
C ALA A 109 2.98 -4.72 -4.74
N SER A 110 1.75 -5.16 -5.00
CA SER A 110 1.44 -6.55 -5.29
C SER A 110 2.16 -7.04 -6.56
N LEU A 111 2.05 -6.31 -7.67
CA LEU A 111 2.75 -6.65 -8.92
C LEU A 111 4.27 -6.69 -8.74
N TYR A 112 4.83 -5.80 -7.92
CA TYR A 112 6.25 -5.82 -7.58
C TYR A 112 6.64 -7.09 -6.81
N LEU A 113 5.84 -7.53 -5.83
CA LEU A 113 6.05 -8.78 -5.10
C LEU A 113 5.94 -10.01 -6.02
N LEU A 114 5.03 -9.97 -7.00
CA LEU A 114 4.91 -10.98 -8.08
C LEU A 114 6.08 -10.93 -9.10
N LYS A 115 7.06 -10.04 -8.89
CA LYS A 115 8.24 -9.83 -9.74
C LYS A 115 7.90 -9.32 -11.16
N CYS A 116 6.74 -8.68 -11.34
CA CYS A 116 6.39 -7.99 -12.58
C CYS A 116 7.26 -6.74 -12.79
N ASN A 117 7.55 -6.38 -14.04
CA ASN A 117 8.31 -5.16 -14.36
C ASN A 117 7.43 -3.91 -14.30
N VAL A 118 7.09 -3.47 -13.09
CA VAL A 118 6.21 -2.30 -12.85
C VAL A 118 6.75 -1.00 -13.43
N LYS A 119 8.07 -0.86 -13.61
CA LYS A 119 8.70 0.35 -14.17
C LYS A 119 8.27 0.67 -15.60
N ARG A 120 7.68 -0.31 -16.32
CA ARG A 120 7.13 -0.13 -17.67
C ARG A 120 5.71 0.44 -17.70
N LEU A 121 5.05 0.60 -16.55
CA LEU A 121 3.68 1.13 -16.45
C LEU A 121 3.67 2.67 -16.55
N HIS A 122 3.93 3.18 -17.75
CA HIS A 122 4.06 4.61 -18.02
C HIS A 122 2.77 5.41 -17.78
N ASP A 123 1.62 4.82 -18.10
CA ASP A 123 0.30 5.38 -17.83
C ASP A 123 0.00 5.47 -16.33
N THR A 124 0.35 4.44 -15.55
CA THR A 124 0.22 4.47 -14.08
C THR A 124 1.12 5.54 -13.47
N LYS A 125 2.33 5.75 -14.03
CA LYS A 125 3.16 6.88 -13.64
C LYS A 125 2.43 8.20 -13.88
N ILE A 126 1.83 8.40 -15.05
CA ILE A 126 1.09 9.63 -15.38
C ILE A 126 -0.03 9.87 -14.35
N PHE A 127 -0.85 8.85 -14.07
CA PHE A 127 -1.90 8.93 -13.03
C PHE A 127 -1.36 9.42 -11.69
N LEU A 128 -0.28 8.81 -11.18
CA LEU A 128 0.34 9.21 -9.92
C LEU A 128 0.88 10.65 -9.95
N ARG A 129 1.44 11.07 -11.09
CA ARG A 129 1.94 12.43 -11.29
C ARG A 129 0.85 13.49 -11.29
N GLU A 130 -0.37 13.14 -11.69
CA GLU A 130 -1.52 14.06 -11.63
C GLU A 130 -2.09 14.19 -10.21
N CYS A 131 -1.86 13.19 -9.35
CA CYS A 131 -2.19 13.26 -7.93
C CYS A 131 -1.22 14.13 -7.12
N GLU A 132 0.00 14.40 -7.61
CA GLU A 132 0.98 15.27 -6.93
C GLU A 132 0.52 16.72 -6.89
N LYS A 133 0.67 17.37 -5.73
CA LYS A 133 0.34 18.79 -5.57
C LYS A 133 1.59 19.67 -5.44
N PRO A 134 1.63 20.84 -6.12
CA PRO A 134 2.80 21.73 -6.10
C PRO A 134 3.09 22.33 -4.72
N TYR A 135 2.10 22.34 -3.83
CA TYR A 135 2.23 22.76 -2.43
C TYR A 135 2.49 21.59 -1.46
N GLY A 136 2.83 20.41 -2.00
CA GLY A 136 3.20 19.22 -1.25
C GLY A 136 2.08 18.20 -1.12
N GLY A 137 2.49 16.94 -1.03
CA GLY A 137 1.56 15.84 -0.83
C GLY A 137 0.90 15.31 -2.10
N PHE A 138 0.04 14.30 -1.91
CA PHE A 138 -0.75 13.69 -2.98
C PHE A 138 -2.23 13.67 -2.61
N THR A 139 -3.08 13.72 -3.63
CA THR A 139 -4.52 13.54 -3.49
C THR A 139 -4.96 12.12 -3.86
N VAL A 140 -6.14 11.73 -3.37
CA VAL A 140 -6.73 10.41 -3.65
C VAL A 140 -6.97 10.16 -5.14
N ILE A 141 -7.32 11.21 -5.89
CA ILE A 141 -7.54 11.23 -7.34
C ILE A 141 -6.97 12.54 -7.93
N PRO A 142 -6.63 12.60 -9.23
CA PRO A 142 -6.06 13.77 -9.89
C PRO A 142 -6.77 15.10 -9.62
N ASN A 143 -8.09 15.12 -9.77
CA ASN A 143 -8.90 16.34 -9.71
C ASN A 143 -9.28 16.80 -8.29
N SER A 144 -8.86 16.05 -7.26
CA SER A 144 -9.06 16.49 -5.88
C SER A 144 -8.03 17.55 -5.50
N VAL A 145 -8.36 18.35 -4.49
CA VAL A 145 -7.53 19.46 -4.02
C VAL A 145 -6.72 19.03 -2.81
N THR A 146 -7.37 18.55 -1.74
CA THR A 146 -6.71 18.40 -0.44
C THR A 146 -5.83 17.15 -0.34
N PRO A 147 -4.51 17.29 -0.13
CA PRO A 147 -3.65 16.15 0.17
C PRO A 147 -3.85 15.70 1.62
N TYR A 148 -3.68 14.40 1.85
CA TYR A 148 -3.72 13.79 3.19
C TYR A 148 -2.51 12.87 3.39
N MET A 149 -2.20 12.57 4.64
CA MET A 149 -1.05 11.76 5.05
C MET A 149 -0.99 10.42 4.30
N GLU A 150 -2.10 9.69 4.28
CA GLU A 150 -2.17 8.35 3.70
C GLU A 150 -2.03 8.38 2.17
N HIS A 151 -2.68 9.33 1.50
CA HIS A 151 -2.56 9.49 0.05
C HIS A 151 -1.13 9.86 -0.34
N THR A 152 -0.49 10.72 0.45
CA THR A 152 0.91 11.12 0.24
C THR A 152 1.84 9.93 0.41
N TYR A 153 1.62 9.11 1.45
CA TYR A 153 2.39 7.90 1.68
C TYR A 153 2.26 6.90 0.52
N TYR A 154 1.04 6.62 0.08
CA TYR A 154 0.77 5.71 -1.03
C TYR A 154 1.34 6.24 -2.34
N GLY A 155 1.11 7.50 -2.67
CA GLY A 155 1.61 8.14 -3.89
C GLY A 155 3.13 8.14 -3.99
N LEU A 156 3.80 8.58 -2.92
CA LEU A 156 5.26 8.62 -2.84
C LEU A 156 5.87 7.22 -2.94
N THR A 157 5.31 6.25 -2.21
CA THR A 157 5.82 4.88 -2.25
C THR A 157 5.57 4.22 -3.60
N ALA A 158 4.41 4.46 -4.22
CA ALA A 158 4.09 3.99 -5.57
C ALA A 158 5.05 4.53 -6.63
N LEU A 159 5.39 5.83 -6.58
CA LEU A 159 6.43 6.39 -7.45
C LEU A 159 7.79 5.72 -7.23
N ASN A 160 8.19 5.48 -5.98
CA ASN A 160 9.45 4.79 -5.70
C ASN A 160 9.48 3.37 -6.26
N LEU A 161 8.36 2.62 -6.22
CA LEU A 161 8.26 1.29 -6.85
C LEU A 161 8.45 1.38 -8.38
N LEU A 162 7.97 2.46 -9.01
CA LEU A 162 8.21 2.76 -10.42
C LEU A 162 9.64 3.26 -10.71
N GLY A 163 10.49 3.43 -9.68
CA GLY A 163 11.85 3.95 -9.81
C GLY A 163 11.90 5.47 -9.94
N GLU A 164 10.88 6.17 -9.46
CA GLU A 164 10.70 7.61 -9.62
C GLU A 164 10.76 8.33 -8.25
N SER A 165 11.11 9.62 -8.29
CA SER A 165 11.04 10.53 -7.12
C SER A 165 9.86 11.48 -7.27
N CYS A 166 9.28 11.97 -6.16
CA CYS A 166 8.23 12.99 -6.22
C CYS A 166 8.75 14.32 -6.81
N ARG A 167 7.88 15.09 -7.47
CA ARG A 167 8.17 16.38 -8.12
C ARG A 167 8.45 17.50 -7.12
N PHE A 168 7.85 17.42 -5.94
CA PHE A 168 7.83 18.49 -4.94
C PHE A 168 8.33 17.99 -3.58
N PRO A 169 9.59 17.51 -3.46
CA PRO A 169 10.09 16.88 -2.25
C PRO A 169 10.09 17.85 -1.05
N SER A 170 10.58 19.08 -1.24
CA SER A 170 10.62 20.08 -0.17
C SER A 170 9.22 20.44 0.33
N GLN A 171 8.29 20.69 -0.57
CA GLN A 171 6.91 21.03 -0.20
C GLN A 171 6.19 19.84 0.44
N THR A 172 6.52 18.61 0.03
CA THR A 172 6.00 17.39 0.65
C THR A 172 6.55 17.22 2.07
N VAL A 173 7.84 17.50 2.31
CA VAL A 173 8.40 17.57 3.67
C VAL A 173 7.68 18.64 4.50
N ASP A 174 7.50 19.86 3.96
CA ASP A 174 6.80 20.94 4.66
C ASP A 174 5.35 20.54 5.02
N PHE A 175 4.64 19.86 4.12
CA PHE A 175 3.32 19.31 4.39
C PHE A 175 3.34 18.31 5.55
N ILE A 176 4.26 17.32 5.50
CA ILE A 176 4.37 16.29 6.55
C ILE A 176 4.68 16.93 7.91
N LEU A 177 5.59 17.90 7.96
CA LEU A 177 5.97 18.58 9.21
C LEU A 177 4.83 19.42 9.79
N ARG A 178 3.98 20.03 8.95
CA ARG A 178 2.77 20.73 9.43
C ARG A 178 1.76 19.80 10.09
N CYS A 179 1.82 18.49 9.80
CA CYS A 179 0.95 17.50 10.43
C CYS A 179 1.47 17.03 11.81
N GLN A 180 2.65 17.48 12.27
CA GLN A 180 3.19 17.06 13.56
C GLN A 180 2.55 17.84 14.71
N ASN A 181 2.03 17.12 15.70
CA ASN A 181 1.47 17.70 16.92
C ASN A 181 2.53 17.86 18.02
N ALA A 182 2.22 18.66 19.05
CA ALA A 182 3.11 18.90 20.19
C ALA A 182 3.49 17.63 20.99
N ASN A 183 2.71 16.54 20.87
CA ASN A 183 3.02 15.25 21.47
C ASN A 183 4.06 14.43 20.66
N GLY A 184 4.59 14.98 19.57
CA GLY A 184 5.56 14.36 18.68
C GLY A 184 4.97 13.45 17.60
N GLY A 185 3.72 13.00 17.76
CA GLY A 185 3.00 12.21 16.74
C GLY A 185 2.43 13.07 15.62
N PHE A 186 2.01 12.41 14.53
CA PHE A 186 1.49 13.09 13.33
C PHE A 186 -0.01 12.83 13.14
N ALA A 187 -0.74 13.85 12.70
CA ALA A 187 -2.13 13.81 12.29
C ALA A 187 -2.28 13.54 10.78
N ARG A 188 -3.52 13.36 10.32
CA ARG A 188 -3.85 13.09 8.90
C ARG A 188 -3.66 14.32 8.00
N SER A 189 -3.86 15.51 8.56
CA SER A 189 -3.69 16.82 7.93
C SER A 189 -3.02 17.78 8.92
N ASP A 190 -2.93 19.06 8.59
CA ASP A 190 -2.46 20.14 9.50
C ASP A 190 -3.37 20.39 10.72
N SER A 191 -4.34 19.51 10.92
CA SER A 191 -5.35 19.54 11.97
C SER A 191 -5.75 18.11 12.32
N GLY A 192 -6.19 17.93 13.57
CA GLY A 192 -6.65 16.63 14.09
C GLY A 192 -5.68 15.97 15.06
N ILE A 193 -6.00 14.74 15.44
CA ILE A 193 -5.26 13.99 16.45
C ILE A 193 -4.13 13.17 15.85
N SER A 194 -3.08 12.96 16.65
CA SER A 194 -2.01 12.04 16.28
C SER A 194 -2.50 10.59 16.32
N THR A 195 -2.14 9.79 15.33
CA THR A 195 -2.36 8.34 15.34
C THR A 195 -1.04 7.61 15.07
N PHE A 196 -0.95 6.33 15.48
CA PHE A 196 0.22 5.51 15.17
C PHE A 196 0.42 5.33 13.67
N GLU A 197 -0.66 5.17 12.91
CA GLU A 197 -0.63 5.03 11.47
C GLU A 197 -0.05 6.28 10.77
N ASN A 198 -0.61 7.46 11.06
CA ASN A 198 -0.12 8.71 10.47
C ASN A 198 1.33 8.99 10.88
N THR A 199 1.69 8.68 12.12
CA THR A 199 3.09 8.81 12.61
C THR A 199 4.04 7.88 11.85
N PHE A 200 3.65 6.61 11.66
CA PHE A 200 4.43 5.66 10.88
C PHE A 200 4.59 6.13 9.42
N GLN A 201 3.51 6.59 8.79
CA GLN A 201 3.52 7.08 7.42
C GLN A 201 4.43 8.32 7.28
N ALA A 202 4.30 9.30 8.17
CA ALA A 202 5.12 10.51 8.20
C ALA A 202 6.62 10.19 8.29
N ILE A 203 7.02 9.41 9.30
CA ILE A 203 8.44 9.05 9.51
C ILE A 203 8.99 8.23 8.34
N SER A 204 8.19 7.31 7.78
CA SER A 204 8.57 6.53 6.62
C SER A 204 8.83 7.41 5.38
N MET A 205 7.98 8.41 5.15
CA MET A 205 8.15 9.36 4.04
C MET A 205 9.36 10.28 4.25
N LEU A 206 9.54 10.84 5.45
CA LEU A 206 10.68 11.70 5.76
C LEU A 206 12.02 10.98 5.52
N ARG A 207 12.12 9.71 5.93
CA ARG A 207 13.29 8.86 5.64
C ARG A 207 13.48 8.64 4.14
N LYS A 208 12.41 8.29 3.40
CA LYS A 208 12.47 8.10 1.94
C LYS A 208 12.90 9.36 1.20
N LEU A 209 12.55 10.54 1.74
CA LEU A 209 12.93 11.84 1.20
C LEU A 209 14.33 12.31 1.64
N GLY A 210 15.05 11.51 2.45
CA GLY A 210 16.39 11.82 2.94
C GLY A 210 16.44 12.92 4.01
N PHE A 211 15.33 13.16 4.71
CA PHE A 211 15.26 14.14 5.79
C PHE A 211 15.62 13.55 7.16
N LEU A 212 15.55 12.22 7.30
CA LEU A 212 15.89 11.44 8.49
C LEU A 212 16.75 10.24 8.13
#